data_AF-A0A7J6SE12-F1
#
_entry.id   AF-A0A7J6SE12-F1
#
_cell.length_a   1.000
_cell.length_b   1.000
_cell.length_c   1.000
_cell.angle_alpha   90.00
_cell.angle_beta   90.00
_cell.angle_gamma   90.00
#
_symmetry.space_group_name_H-M   'P 1'
#
loop_
_entity.id
_entity.type
_entity.pdbx_description
1 polymer ?
#
loop_
_entity_poly.entity_id
_entity_poly.type
_entity_poly.pdbx_seq_one_letter_code
_entity_poly.pdbx_strand_id
1 'polypeptide(L)'
;MKDGLDKCFVDKDFADFTRTENKLLWRLPLRMKTNKSFKAGQESIEKSAAQLKTPILILQASNDKISSPDGSKLLYDLCGSKDKCIKVYDDCAEAGLKYSHELLSAEPVEMAKLVYNDITTWISARKIRADLPASAAPAQPQETPQITSAPAAPSPRN
;
A
#
# COMPACT_ATOMS: atom_id res chain seq x y z
N MET A 1 6.81 15.79 -22.91
CA MET A 1 6.61 15.72 -21.45
C MET A 1 6.25 14.28 -21.11
N LYS A 2 6.82 13.68 -20.05
CA LYS A 2 6.58 12.26 -19.73
C LYS A 2 5.18 12.10 -19.14
N ASP A 3 4.41 11.12 -19.63
CA ASP A 3 3.01 10.80 -19.24
C ASP A 3 2.86 10.23 -17.81
N GLY A 4 3.97 9.96 -17.13
CA GLY A 4 3.97 9.48 -15.75
C GLY A 4 3.64 7.99 -15.59
N LEU A 5 3.34 7.26 -16.66
CA LEU A 5 2.95 5.85 -16.57
C LEU A 5 4.05 4.98 -15.95
N ASP A 6 5.33 5.25 -16.26
CA ASP A 6 6.48 4.54 -15.65
C ASP A 6 6.62 4.78 -14.13
N LYS A 7 5.90 5.77 -13.59
CA LYS A 7 5.84 6.05 -12.16
C LYS A 7 4.66 5.35 -11.50
N CYS A 8 3.60 5.07 -12.27
CA CYS A 8 2.40 4.39 -11.79
C CYS A 8 2.57 2.87 -11.82
N PHE A 9 3.15 2.34 -12.90
CA PHE A 9 3.23 0.91 -13.20
C PHE A 9 4.67 0.40 -13.11
N VAL A 10 4.83 -0.80 -12.57
CA VAL A 10 6.08 -1.56 -12.68
C VAL A 10 6.14 -2.28 -14.02
N ASP A 11 5.01 -2.86 -14.45
CA ASP A 11 4.82 -3.50 -15.75
C ASP A 11 4.97 -2.47 -16.89
N LYS A 12 6.08 -2.61 -17.63
CA LYS A 12 6.38 -1.75 -18.77
C LYS A 12 5.57 -2.10 -20.00
N ASP A 13 5.23 -3.37 -20.19
CA ASP A 13 4.44 -3.81 -21.34
C ASP A 13 3.02 -3.23 -21.22
N PHE A 14 2.45 -3.22 -20.02
CA PHE A 14 1.18 -2.55 -19.76
C PHE A 14 1.26 -1.02 -19.91
N ALA A 15 2.34 -0.41 -19.43
CA ALA A 15 2.56 1.03 -19.60
C ALA A 15 2.66 1.41 -21.09
N ASP A 16 3.36 0.62 -21.89
CA ASP A 16 3.54 0.85 -23.33
C ASP A 16 2.27 0.53 -24.13
N PHE A 17 1.57 -0.56 -23.80
CA PHE A 17 0.23 -0.83 -24.34
C PHE A 17 -0.72 0.34 -24.08
N THR A 18 -0.71 0.90 -22.86
CA THR A 18 -1.52 2.08 -22.52
C THR A 18 -1.10 3.28 -23.36
N ARG A 19 0.20 3.45 -23.67
CA ARG A 19 0.66 4.54 -24.53
C ARG A 19 0.24 4.39 -25.98
N THR A 20 0.22 3.18 -26.52
CA THR A 20 -0.07 2.96 -27.95
C THR A 20 -1.56 2.86 -28.20
N GLU A 21 -2.27 2.07 -27.38
CA GLU A 21 -3.66 1.70 -27.67
C GLU A 21 -4.69 2.64 -27.03
N ASN A 22 -4.36 3.32 -25.92
CA ASN A 22 -5.32 4.19 -25.25
C ASN A 22 -5.45 5.55 -25.95
N LYS A 23 -6.40 5.64 -26.88
CA LYS A 23 -6.78 6.88 -27.58
C LYS A 23 -7.25 8.00 -26.66
N LEU A 24 -7.65 7.67 -25.43
CA LEU A 24 -8.13 8.62 -24.42
C LEU A 24 -7.03 9.04 -23.43
N LEU A 25 -5.77 8.59 -23.63
CA LEU A 25 -4.67 8.98 -22.78
C LEU A 25 -4.41 10.49 -22.89
N TRP A 26 -4.53 11.18 -21.76
CA TRP A 26 -4.23 12.60 -21.67
C TRP A 26 -2.71 12.83 -21.68
N ARG A 27 -2.19 13.56 -22.67
CA ARG A 27 -0.74 13.78 -22.87
C ARG A 27 -0.25 15.21 -22.60
N LEU A 28 -1.18 16.13 -22.32
CA LEU A 28 -0.87 17.53 -22.06
C LEU A 28 -0.69 17.76 -20.55
N PRO A 29 -0.06 18.88 -20.14
CA PRO A 29 -0.08 19.28 -18.73
C PRO A 29 -1.52 19.34 -18.19
N LEU A 30 -1.69 19.03 -16.90
CA LEU A 30 -2.98 19.22 -16.24
C LEU A 30 -3.41 20.69 -16.34
N ARG A 31 -4.65 20.90 -16.78
CA ARG A 31 -5.22 22.25 -16.88
C ARG A 31 -5.31 22.87 -15.48
N MET A 32 -5.07 24.17 -15.37
CA MET A 32 -5.10 24.87 -14.08
C MET A 32 -6.42 24.69 -13.32
N LYS A 33 -7.56 24.69 -14.01
CA LYS A 33 -8.86 24.40 -13.39
C LYS A 33 -8.92 23.00 -12.77
N THR A 34 -8.35 22.00 -13.45
CA THR A 34 -8.26 20.63 -12.95
C THR A 34 -7.36 20.55 -11.71
N ASN A 35 -6.19 21.19 -11.72
CA ASN A 35 -5.31 21.26 -10.54
C ASN A 35 -6.02 21.92 -9.34
N LYS A 36 -6.78 23.00 -9.58
CA LYS A 36 -7.58 23.64 -8.54
C LYS A 36 -8.63 22.70 -7.95
N SER A 37 -9.30 21.91 -8.80
CA SER A 37 -10.27 20.91 -8.35
C SER A 37 -9.62 19.78 -7.54
N PHE A 38 -8.45 19.28 -7.94
CA PHE A 38 -7.70 18.29 -7.16
C PHE A 38 -7.33 18.81 -5.77
N LYS A 39 -6.78 20.04 -5.70
CA LYS A 39 -6.43 20.66 -4.42
C LYS A 39 -7.65 20.83 -3.50
N ALA A 40 -8.76 21.32 -4.06
CA ALA A 40 -10.00 21.47 -3.31
C ALA A 40 -10.54 20.12 -2.80
N GLY A 41 -10.40 19.05 -3.60
CA GLY A 41 -10.74 17.69 -3.18
C GLY A 41 -9.87 17.20 -2.01
N GLN A 42 -8.56 17.39 -2.11
CA GLN A 42 -7.61 17.03 -1.04
C GLN A 42 -7.92 17.77 0.27
N GLU A 43 -8.11 19.09 0.22
CA GLU A 43 -8.46 19.91 1.39
C GLU A 43 -9.80 19.49 2.02
N SER A 44 -10.78 19.12 1.18
CA SER A 44 -12.09 18.63 1.65
C SER A 44 -11.98 17.29 2.38
N ILE A 45 -11.16 16.37 1.86
CA ILE A 45 -10.87 15.07 2.50
C ILE A 45 -10.18 15.31 3.84
N GLU A 46 -9.13 16.12 3.88
CA GLU A 46 -8.38 16.43 5.10
C GLU A 46 -9.29 17.02 6.19
N LYS A 47 -10.12 18.01 5.83
CA LYS A 47 -11.08 18.64 6.75
C LYS A 47 -12.14 17.66 7.28
N SER A 48 -12.51 16.67 6.47
CA SER A 48 -13.61 15.75 6.78
C SER A 48 -13.14 14.40 7.32
N ALA A 49 -11.82 14.12 7.35
CA ALA A 49 -11.25 12.83 7.74
C ALA A 49 -11.73 12.37 9.12
N ALA A 50 -11.83 13.28 10.10
CA ALA A 50 -12.31 12.98 11.44
C ALA A 50 -13.77 12.45 11.49
N GLN A 51 -14.57 12.69 10.46
CA GLN A 51 -15.93 12.18 10.34
C GLN A 51 -15.98 10.71 9.91
N LEU A 52 -14.88 10.18 9.37
CA LEU A 52 -14.76 8.79 8.96
C LEU A 52 -14.61 7.88 10.18
N LYS A 53 -15.72 7.30 10.63
CA LYS A 53 -15.79 6.43 11.82
C LYS A 53 -15.83 4.93 11.51
N THR A 54 -15.94 4.57 10.24
CA THR A 54 -16.02 3.16 9.79
C THR A 54 -14.65 2.48 9.87
N PRO A 55 -14.60 1.15 10.07
CA PRO A 55 -13.34 0.40 9.95
C PRO A 55 -12.62 0.71 8.64
N ILE A 56 -11.32 0.96 8.70
CA ILE A 56 -10.51 1.33 7.53
C ILE A 56 -9.17 0.59 7.50
N LEU A 57 -8.84 0.08 6.30
CA LEU A 57 -7.53 -0.42 5.94
C LEU A 57 -6.91 0.52 4.92
N ILE A 58 -5.72 1.04 5.23
CA ILE A 58 -4.92 1.91 4.36
C ILE A 58 -3.70 1.11 3.91
N LEU A 59 -3.53 0.97 2.60
CA LEU A 59 -2.41 0.26 1.98
C LEU A 59 -1.64 1.23 1.09
N GLN A 60 -0.33 1.29 1.25
CA GLN A 60 0.50 2.30 0.57
C GLN A 60 1.87 1.74 0.20
N ALA A 61 2.37 2.00 -1.02
CA ALA A 61 3.77 1.75 -1.35
C ALA A 61 4.65 2.87 -0.78
N SER A 62 5.79 2.55 -0.18
CA SER A 62 6.69 3.56 0.41
C SER A 62 7.36 4.46 -0.64
N ASN A 63 7.50 3.97 -1.87
CA ASN A 63 8.13 4.68 -2.97
C ASN A 63 7.13 5.18 -4.03
N ASP A 64 5.84 5.28 -3.68
CA ASP A 64 4.80 5.81 -4.58
C ASP A 64 5.15 7.23 -5.04
N LYS A 65 5.29 7.39 -6.36
CA LYS A 65 5.67 8.66 -7.02
C LYS A 65 4.48 9.50 -7.45
N ILE A 66 3.25 9.00 -7.29
CA ILE A 66 2.00 9.65 -7.65
C ILE A 66 1.30 10.18 -6.40
N SER A 67 1.16 9.34 -5.37
CA SER A 67 0.56 9.69 -4.08
C SER A 67 1.58 9.53 -2.96
N SER A 68 1.91 10.62 -2.27
CA SER A 68 2.90 10.56 -1.18
C SER A 68 2.41 9.68 -0.02
N PRO A 69 3.27 8.81 0.55
CA PRO A 69 2.95 8.05 1.75
C PRO A 69 2.52 8.92 2.94
N ASP A 70 3.00 10.17 3.01
CA ASP A 70 2.64 11.10 4.08
C ASP A 70 1.15 11.44 4.06
N GLY A 71 0.50 11.45 2.89
CA GLY A 71 -0.95 11.64 2.79
C GLY A 71 -1.73 10.50 3.42
N SER A 72 -1.27 9.26 3.22
CA SER A 72 -1.86 8.07 3.83
C SER A 72 -1.65 8.04 5.36
N LYS A 73 -0.49 8.50 5.84
CA LYS A 73 -0.21 8.68 7.27
C LYS A 73 -1.09 9.78 7.89
N LEU A 74 -1.22 10.91 7.21
CA LEU A 74 -2.10 11.99 7.64
C LEU A 74 -3.56 11.52 7.74
N LEU A 75 -4.05 10.75 6.75
CA LEU A 75 -5.38 10.16 6.82
C LEU A 75 -5.53 9.20 8.01
N TYR A 76 -4.53 8.35 8.26
CA TYR A 76 -4.52 7.46 9.41
C TYR A 76 -4.63 8.25 10.72
N ASP A 77 -3.86 9.34 10.88
CA ASP A 77 -3.85 10.15 12.08
C ASP A 77 -5.17 10.90 12.29
N LEU A 78 -5.68 11.54 11.23
CA LEU A 78 -6.88 12.37 11.29
C LEU A 78 -8.19 11.57 11.35
N CYS A 79 -8.24 10.34 10.82
CA CYS A 79 -9.50 9.62 10.74
C CYS A 79 -10.06 9.26 12.13
N GLY A 80 -11.37 9.46 12.29
CA GLY A 80 -12.10 9.20 13.54
C GLY A 80 -12.46 7.73 13.78
N SER A 81 -11.91 6.82 12.95
CA SER A 81 -12.17 5.40 13.06
C SER A 81 -11.44 4.82 14.27
N LYS A 82 -12.16 4.01 15.05
CA LYS A 82 -11.58 3.25 16.16
C LYS A 82 -10.82 2.01 15.67
N ASP A 83 -11.19 1.51 14.50
CA ASP A 83 -10.64 0.32 13.89
C ASP A 83 -9.93 0.72 12.59
N LYS A 84 -8.71 1.22 12.75
CA LYS A 84 -7.88 1.72 11.65
C LYS A 84 -6.56 0.98 11.59
N CYS A 85 -6.18 0.56 10.39
CA CYS A 85 -4.90 -0.08 10.11
C CYS A 85 -4.24 0.61 8.91
N ILE A 86 -2.94 0.86 9.00
CA ILE A 86 -2.12 1.28 7.88
C ILE A 86 -0.99 0.28 7.69
N LYS A 87 -0.79 -0.18 6.45
CA LYS A 87 0.36 -1.01 6.06
C LYS A 87 1.09 -0.33 4.91
N VAL A 88 2.35 -0.01 5.15
CA VAL A 88 3.24 0.54 4.13
C VAL A 88 4.12 -0.60 3.61
N TYR A 89 4.13 -0.77 2.29
CA TYR A 89 4.95 -1.79 1.62
C TYR A 89 6.24 -1.18 1.13
N ASP A 90 7.35 -1.72 1.61
CA ASP A 90 8.68 -1.31 1.21
C ASP A 90 9.20 -2.10 0.00
N ASP A 91 9.93 -1.40 -0.87
CA ASP A 91 10.69 -2.04 -1.94
C ASP A 91 11.78 -2.93 -1.33
N CYS A 92 12.02 -4.10 -1.91
CA CYS A 92 13.15 -4.96 -1.54
C CYS A 92 14.04 -5.14 -2.77
N ALA A 93 15.09 -4.32 -2.85
CA ALA A 93 16.02 -4.32 -3.98
C ALA A 93 16.75 -5.67 -4.15
N GLU A 94 17.08 -6.34 -3.04
CA GLU A 94 17.79 -7.63 -3.05
C GLU A 94 16.94 -8.76 -3.63
N ALA A 95 15.62 -8.71 -3.42
CA ALA A 95 14.67 -9.69 -3.96
C ALA A 95 14.00 -9.20 -5.27
N GLY A 96 14.43 -8.07 -5.83
CA GLY A 96 13.87 -7.50 -7.05
C GLY A 96 12.42 -7.01 -6.92
N LEU A 97 11.94 -6.82 -5.69
CA LEU A 97 10.55 -6.50 -5.37
C LEU A 97 10.32 -4.99 -5.45
N LYS A 98 9.32 -4.56 -6.24
CA LYS A 98 8.96 -3.15 -6.37
C LYS A 98 7.46 -2.93 -6.20
N TYR A 99 7.11 -2.04 -5.28
CA TYR A 99 5.76 -1.52 -5.14
C TYR A 99 5.67 -0.12 -5.76
N SER A 100 4.69 0.08 -6.63
CA SER A 100 4.37 1.39 -7.21
C SER A 100 3.00 1.89 -6.71
N HIS A 101 2.48 2.95 -7.34
CA HIS A 101 1.12 3.43 -7.06
C HIS A 101 0.07 2.31 -7.18
N GLU A 102 0.25 1.42 -8.14
CA GLU A 102 -0.64 0.29 -8.43
C GLU A 102 -0.25 -0.95 -7.63
N LEU A 103 -0.49 -0.94 -6.33
CA LEU A 103 -0.16 -2.06 -5.41
C LEU A 103 -0.75 -3.41 -5.82
N LEU A 104 -1.94 -3.40 -6.42
CA LEU A 104 -2.64 -4.63 -6.84
C LEU A 104 -2.05 -5.25 -8.11
N SER A 105 -1.21 -4.49 -8.82
CA SER A 105 -0.46 -4.93 -10.00
C SER A 105 1.04 -4.84 -9.75
N ALA A 106 1.46 -4.98 -8.49
CA ALA A 106 2.87 -5.00 -8.13
C ALA A 106 3.58 -6.20 -8.78
N GLU A 107 4.84 -6.00 -9.17
CA GLU A 107 5.66 -7.03 -9.80
C GLU A 107 6.89 -7.35 -8.94
N PRO A 108 7.21 -8.64 -8.74
CA PRO A 108 6.55 -9.84 -9.30
C PRO A 108 5.12 -10.11 -8.76
N VAL A 109 4.33 -10.94 -9.46
CA VAL A 109 2.90 -11.19 -9.15
C VAL A 109 2.67 -11.69 -7.71
N GLU A 110 3.66 -12.34 -7.12
CA GLU A 110 3.70 -12.76 -5.71
C GLU A 110 3.49 -11.58 -4.76
N MET A 111 3.99 -10.39 -5.10
CA MET A 111 3.81 -9.18 -4.32
C MET A 111 2.37 -8.72 -4.32
N ALA A 112 1.73 -8.71 -5.50
CA ALA A 112 0.30 -8.44 -5.60
C ALA A 112 -0.51 -9.45 -4.78
N LYS A 113 -0.15 -10.75 -4.83
CA LYS A 113 -0.81 -11.80 -4.01
C LYS A 113 -0.71 -11.50 -2.50
N LEU A 114 0.41 -10.96 -2.02
CA LEU A 114 0.53 -10.54 -0.62
C LEU A 114 -0.47 -9.42 -0.29
N VAL A 115 -0.57 -8.40 -1.14
CA VAL A 115 -1.53 -7.30 -0.97
C VAL A 115 -2.97 -7.84 -0.96
N TYR A 116 -3.32 -8.73 -1.88
CA TYR A 116 -4.63 -9.40 -1.91
C TYR A 116 -4.88 -10.22 -0.64
N ASN A 117 -3.87 -10.93 -0.14
CA ASN A 117 -3.99 -11.72 1.09
C ASN A 117 -4.23 -10.82 2.31
N ASP A 118 -3.52 -9.70 2.42
CA ASP A 118 -3.73 -8.73 3.49
C ASP A 118 -5.15 -8.15 3.46
N ILE A 119 -5.65 -7.79 2.28
CA ILE A 119 -7.03 -7.30 2.10
C ILE A 119 -8.04 -8.36 2.55
N THR A 120 -7.92 -9.58 2.02
CA THR A 120 -8.88 -10.67 2.29
C THR A 120 -8.83 -11.11 3.75
N THR A 121 -7.65 -11.15 4.37
CA THR A 121 -7.46 -11.41 5.80
C THR A 121 -8.12 -10.33 6.64
N TRP A 122 -7.88 -9.05 6.34
CA TRP A 122 -8.45 -7.93 7.08
C TRP A 122 -9.98 -7.90 7.01
N ILE A 123 -10.55 -8.17 5.83
CA ILE A 123 -12.00 -8.29 5.64
C ILE A 123 -12.54 -9.49 6.40
N SER A 124 -11.90 -10.66 6.27
CA SER A 124 -12.39 -11.90 6.89
C SER A 124 -12.40 -11.84 8.41
N ALA A 125 -11.43 -11.14 9.02
CA ALA A 125 -11.40 -10.90 10.47
C ALA A 125 -12.58 -10.06 10.99
N ARG A 126 -13.23 -9.29 10.11
CA ARG A 126 -14.34 -8.38 10.44
C ARG A 126 -15.69 -8.88 9.94
N LYS A 127 -15.73 -10.06 9.32
CA LYS A 127 -16.99 -10.74 9.08
C LYS A 127 -17.59 -11.07 10.44
N ILE A 128 -18.74 -10.49 10.74
CA ILE A 128 -19.62 -11.05 11.77
C ILE A 128 -19.93 -12.47 11.28
N ARG A 129 -19.44 -13.50 11.99
CA ARG A 129 -19.92 -14.88 11.77
C ARG A 129 -21.43 -14.84 12.00
N ALA A 130 -22.22 -14.84 10.93
CA ALA A 130 -23.65 -15.07 11.02
C ALA A 130 -23.93 -16.55 11.38
N ASP A 131 -22.91 -17.40 11.28
CA ASP A 131 -22.97 -18.83 11.45
C ASP A 131 -21.59 -19.36 11.88
N LEU A 132 -21.38 -19.60 13.18
CA LEU A 132 -20.63 -20.73 13.76
C LEU A 132 -20.49 -20.51 15.28
N PRO A 133 -20.81 -21.50 16.12
CA PRO A 133 -20.70 -21.38 17.57
C PRO A 133 -19.26 -21.13 18.00
N ALA A 134 -19.13 -20.35 19.08
CA ALA A 134 -17.87 -19.87 19.65
C ALA A 134 -16.94 -21.03 20.05
N SER A 135 -16.01 -21.39 19.18
CA SER A 135 -14.75 -22.03 19.56
C SER A 135 -13.68 -21.71 18.53
N ALA A 136 -12.93 -20.65 18.80
CA ALA A 136 -11.54 -20.43 18.42
C ALA A 136 -11.24 -18.95 18.70
N ALA A 137 -10.74 -18.67 19.90
CA ALA A 137 -10.15 -17.37 20.19
C ALA A 137 -8.96 -17.15 19.22
N PRO A 138 -8.80 -15.94 18.64
CA PRO A 138 -7.66 -15.68 17.78
C PRO A 138 -6.38 -15.63 18.64
N ALA A 139 -5.39 -16.44 18.26
CA ALA A 139 -4.05 -16.41 18.84
C ALA A 139 -3.44 -15.01 18.63
N GLN A 140 -2.86 -14.47 19.69
CA GLN A 140 -2.07 -13.24 19.67
C GLN A 140 -0.93 -13.36 18.64
N PRO A 141 -0.54 -12.27 17.94
CA PRO A 141 0.62 -12.31 17.05
C PRO A 141 1.88 -12.69 17.85
N GLN A 142 2.51 -13.79 17.49
CA GLN A 142 3.78 -14.20 18.07
C GLN A 142 4.87 -13.20 17.65
N GLU A 143 5.63 -12.72 18.64
CA GLU A 143 6.88 -12.00 18.40
C GLU A 143 7.82 -12.86 17.54
N THR A 144 8.40 -12.23 16.52
CA THR A 144 9.42 -12.79 15.64
C THR A 144 10.57 -13.37 16.47
N PRO A 145 11.07 -14.58 16.20
CA PRO A 145 12.20 -15.11 16.95
C PRO A 145 13.44 -14.26 16.67
N GLN A 146 14.01 -13.70 17.76
CA GLN A 146 15.33 -13.09 17.74
C GLN A 146 16.36 -14.16 17.35
N ILE A 147 17.06 -13.92 16.24
CA ILE A 147 18.22 -14.70 15.85
C ILE A 147 19.31 -14.44 16.89
N THR A 148 19.54 -15.43 17.77
CA THR A 148 20.66 -15.41 18.69
C THR A 148 21.94 -15.60 17.88
N SER A 149 22.86 -14.65 17.95
CA SER A 149 24.20 -14.82 17.40
C SER A 149 24.91 -15.98 18.09
N ALA A 150 25.40 -16.94 17.30
CA ALA A 150 26.28 -18.00 17.78
C ALA A 150 27.65 -17.41 18.22
N PRO A 151 28.32 -17.99 19.23
CA PRO A 151 29.57 -17.45 19.74
C PRO A 151 30.74 -17.68 18.78
N ALA A 152 31.66 -16.72 18.77
CA ALA A 152 32.87 -16.70 17.96
C ALA A 152 33.77 -17.93 18.22
N ALA A 153 34.27 -18.54 17.15
CA ALA A 153 35.34 -19.53 17.20
C ALA A 153 36.68 -18.85 17.59
N PRO A 154 37.55 -19.52 18.37
CA PRO A 154 38.80 -18.93 18.82
C PRO A 154 39.82 -18.83 17.67
N SER A 155 40.56 -17.72 17.64
CA SER A 155 41.66 -17.48 16.71
C SER A 155 42.77 -18.54 16.85
N PRO A 156 43.34 -19.05 15.75
CA PRO A 156 44.54 -19.86 15.83
C PRO A 156 45.73 -18.97 16.21
N ARG A 157 46.47 -19.43 17.21
CA ARG A 157 47.74 -18.88 17.67
C ARG A 157 48.85 -19.42 16.75
N ASN A 158 49.73 -18.50 16.32
CA ASN A 158 50.96 -18.64 15.51
C ASN A 158 50.79 -18.70 13.99
#